data_AF-A0A0D2X195-F1
#
_entry.id   AF-A0A0D2X195-F1
#
_cell.length_a   1.000
_cell.length_b   1.000
_cell.length_c   1.000
_cell.angle_alpha   90.00
_cell.angle_beta   90.00
_cell.angle_gamma   90.00
#
_symmetry.space_group_name_H-M   'P 1'
#
loop_
_entity.id
_entity.type
_entity.pdbx_description
1 polymer ?
#
loop_
_entity_poly.entity_id
_entity_poly.type
_entity_poly.pdbx_seq_one_letter_code
_entity_poly.pdbx_strand_id
1 'polypeptide(L)' 'MLRRTSVSFVAHRNPAAIGANCLSLSLFGVKAHRNGIKKPKSNKYPSLRGVDPKFLRNMRFAKKHNVLHAGDKKQE' A
#
# COMPACT_ATOMS: atom_id res chain seq x y z
N MET A 1 -30.46 43.33 -42.15
CA MET A 1 -29.18 43.59 -42.85
C MET A 1 -28.06 42.98 -42.05
N LEU A 2 -27.40 42.00 -42.67
CA LEU A 2 -26.15 41.30 -42.38
C LEU A 2 -25.53 41.32 -40.96
N ARG A 3 -25.44 40.10 -40.42
CA ARG A 3 -24.22 39.40 -40.00
C ARG A 3 -23.32 40.09 -38.98
N ARG A 4 -23.27 39.52 -37.77
CA ARG A 4 -22.04 38.94 -37.21
C ARG A 4 -22.38 38.12 -35.97
N THR A 5 -22.69 36.85 -36.20
CA THR A 5 -22.45 35.80 -35.21
C THR A 5 -20.93 35.71 -35.02
N SER A 6 -20.37 36.51 -34.12
CA SER A 6 -18.99 36.27 -33.66
C SER A 6 -19.05 35.08 -32.72
N VAL A 7 -19.02 33.89 -33.33
CA VAL A 7 -18.69 32.64 -32.65
C VAL A 7 -17.35 32.91 -31.99
N SER A 8 -17.37 33.11 -30.67
CA SER A 8 -16.14 33.15 -29.90
C SER A 8 -15.45 31.83 -30.13
N PHE A 9 -14.38 31.91 -30.90
CA PHE A 9 -13.44 30.86 -31.25
C PHE A 9 -13.17 30.00 -30.02
N VAL A 10 -13.83 28.84 -29.93
CA VAL A 10 -13.43 27.79 -29.01
C VAL A 10 -12.04 27.41 -29.46
N ALA A 11 -11.05 27.91 -28.74
CA ALA A 11 -9.67 27.50 -28.94
C ALA A 11 -9.65 25.99 -28.83
N HIS A 12 -9.50 25.33 -29.98
CA HIS A 12 -9.24 23.91 -30.07
C HIS A 12 -7.94 23.71 -29.29
N ARG A 13 -8.03 23.23 -28.06
CA ARG A 13 -6.85 22.89 -27.27
C ARG A 13 -6.11 21.83 -28.08
N ASN A 14 -4.93 22.22 -28.54
CA ASN A 14 -3.98 21.35 -29.20
C ASN A 14 -3.48 20.34 -28.14
N PRO A 15 -3.78 19.03 -28.24
CA PRO A 15 -3.30 18.03 -27.28
C PRO A 15 -1.85 17.66 -27.62
N ALA A 16 -0.96 18.65 -27.60
CA ALA A 16 0.47 18.46 -27.81
C ALA A 16 1.24 19.19 -26.70
N ALA A 17 0.85 18.92 -25.46
CA ALA A 17 1.70 19.11 -24.31
C ALA A 17 1.75 17.77 -23.57
N ILE A 18 2.50 16.83 -24.12
CA ILE A 18 3.08 15.71 -23.35
C ILE A 18 4.13 16.37 -22.44
N GLY A 19 3.64 17.09 -21.43
CA GLY A 19 4.44 17.75 -20.41
C GLY A 19 4.97 16.68 -19.48
N ALA A 20 6.29 16.54 -19.50
CA ALA A 20 7.07 15.48 -18.88
C ALA A 20 6.80 14.09 -19.47
N ASN A 21 7.68 13.68 -20.40
CA ASN A 21 8.10 12.29 -20.36
C ASN A 21 8.58 11.99 -18.91
N CYS A 22 8.38 10.77 -18.46
CA CYS A 22 8.76 10.30 -17.13
C CYS A 22 10.28 10.36 -16.89
N LEU A 23 10.87 11.55 -16.73
CA LEU A 23 12.23 11.72 -16.24
C LEU A 23 12.25 11.57 -14.70
N SER A 24 11.76 10.44 -14.21
CA SER A 24 11.97 9.99 -12.82
C SER A 24 13.31 9.25 -12.67
N LEU A 25 14.27 9.45 -13.58
CA LEU A 25 15.31 8.44 -13.84
C LEU A 25 16.61 8.58 -13.04
N SER A 26 16.76 9.53 -12.12
CA SER A 26 18.03 9.66 -11.38
C SER A 26 17.94 10.11 -9.93
N LEU A 27 16.80 10.65 -9.50
CA LEU A 27 16.70 11.24 -8.15
C LEU A 27 16.26 10.26 -7.06
N PHE A 28 15.73 9.08 -7.40
CA PHE A 28 15.25 8.12 -6.39
C PHE A 28 16.38 7.38 -5.67
N GLY A 29 17.38 6.87 -6.41
CA GLY A 29 18.50 6.13 -5.83
C GLY A 29 19.31 7.01 -4.86
N VAL A 30 19.84 8.12 -5.34
CA VAL A 30 20.69 9.01 -4.53
C VAL A 30 19.96 9.51 -3.28
N LYS A 31 18.68 9.89 -3.39
CA LYS A 31 17.90 10.40 -2.25
C LYS A 31 17.56 9.32 -1.22
N ALA A 32 17.17 8.13 -1.66
CA ALA A 32 16.81 7.03 -0.76
C ALA A 32 18.03 6.46 -0.03
N HIS A 33 19.21 6.46 -0.67
CA HIS A 33 20.44 5.97 -0.06
C HIS A 33 21.06 6.92 0.97
N ARG A 34 20.69 8.22 1.00
CA ARG A 34 21.11 9.16 2.07
C ARG A 34 20.69 8.68 3.47
N ASN A 35 19.46 8.20 3.60
CA ASN A 35 18.92 7.68 4.87
C ASN A 35 19.00 6.14 4.96
N GLY A 36 19.39 5.51 3.84
CA GLY A 36 19.42 4.06 3.64
C GLY A 36 18.02 3.46 3.48
N ILE A 37 17.85 2.57 2.49
CA ILE A 37 16.64 1.75 2.34
C ILE A 37 16.61 0.76 3.51
N LYS A 38 15.71 0.97 4.47
CA LYS A 38 15.59 0.11 5.65
C LYS A 38 14.81 -1.16 5.30
N LYS A 39 15.32 -2.30 5.77
CA LYS A 39 14.58 -3.57 5.74
C LYS A 39 13.41 -3.50 6.75
N PRO A 40 12.29 -4.19 6.49
CA PRO A 40 11.21 -4.28 7.48
C PRO A 40 11.75 -4.93 8.75
N LYS A 41 11.31 -4.43 9.91
CA LYS A 41 11.70 -4.99 11.21
C LYS A 41 11.03 -6.37 11.39
N SER A 42 11.82 -7.38 11.75
CA SER A 42 11.30 -8.69 12.13
C SER A 42 10.76 -8.63 13.57
N ASN A 43 9.46 -8.76 13.73
CA ASN A 43 8.81 -8.84 15.04
C ASN A 43 8.62 -10.32 15.44
N LYS A 44 8.70 -10.62 16.74
CA LYS A 44 8.41 -11.97 17.28
C LYS A 44 7.01 -12.47 16.88
N TYR A 45 6.05 -11.55 16.75
CA TYR A 45 4.69 -11.83 16.32
C TYR A 45 4.34 -10.96 15.10
N PRO A 46 4.23 -11.53 13.88
CA PRO A 46 3.80 -10.79 12.70
C PRO A 46 2.28 -10.53 12.72
N SER A 47 1.82 -9.59 11.88
CA SER A 47 0.39 -9.34 11.70
C SER A 47 -0.28 -10.49 10.95
N LEU A 48 -1.45 -10.93 11.42
CA LEU A 48 -2.25 -11.98 10.77
C LEU A 48 -3.25 -11.42 9.73
N ARG A 49 -3.00 -10.21 9.20
CA ARG A 49 -3.83 -9.60 8.16
C ARG A 49 -3.66 -10.38 6.86
N GLY A 50 -4.76 -10.70 6.18
CA GLY A 50 -4.76 -11.51 4.97
C GLY A 50 -4.71 -13.04 5.19
N VAL A 51 -4.69 -13.49 6.45
CA VAL A 51 -4.85 -14.92 6.78
C VAL A 51 -6.33 -15.31 6.69
N ASP A 52 -6.60 -16.53 6.22
CA ASP A 52 -7.96 -17.07 6.09
C ASP A 52 -8.78 -16.91 7.39
N PRO A 53 -9.96 -16.26 7.34
CA PRO A 53 -10.86 -16.14 8.48
C PRO A 53 -11.19 -17.46 9.18
N LYS A 54 -11.26 -18.59 8.46
CA LYS A 54 -11.54 -19.90 9.09
C LYS A 54 -10.42 -20.33 10.04
N PHE A 55 -9.17 -20.16 9.62
CA PHE A 55 -8.01 -20.42 10.45
C PHE A 55 -7.98 -19.52 11.69
N LEU A 56 -8.29 -18.22 11.53
CA LEU A 56 -8.33 -17.27 12.63
C LEU A 56 -9.41 -17.61 13.66
N ARG A 57 -10.59 -18.07 13.21
CA ARG A 57 -11.67 -18.53 14.11
C ARG A 57 -11.21 -19.72 14.95
N ASN A 58 -10.61 -20.73 14.31
CA ASN A 58 -10.10 -21.91 15.00
C ASN A 58 -9.01 -21.55 16.02
N MET A 59 -8.01 -20.76 15.62
CA MET A 59 -6.92 -20.34 16.50
C MET A 59 -7.42 -19.57 17.73
N ARG A 60 -8.49 -18.77 17.60
CA ARG A 60 -9.12 -18.07 18.73
C ARG A 60 -9.74 -19.06 19.73
N PHE A 61 -10.42 -20.11 19.26
CA PHE A 61 -10.99 -21.12 20.16
C PHE A 61 -9.90 -21.94 20.84
N ALA A 62 -8.91 -22.43 20.10
CA ALA A 62 -7.78 -23.15 20.65
C ALA A 62 -7.06 -22.34 21.74
N LYS A 63 -6.75 -21.07 21.46
CA LYS A 63 -6.12 -20.18 22.46
C LYS A 63 -6.98 -20.00 23.70
N LYS A 64 -8.31 -19.90 23.61
CA LYS A 64 -9.19 -19.73 24.78
C LYS A 64 -9.26 -20.98 25.66
N HIS A 65 -9.36 -22.16 25.06
CA HIS A 65 -9.58 -23.40 25.81
C HIS A 65 -8.26 -24.07 26.25
N ASN A 66 -7.13 -23.71 25.63
CA ASN A 66 -5.81 -24.22 26.03
C ASN A 66 -5.20 -23.48 27.24
N VAL A 67 -5.65 -22.27 27.59
CA VAL A 67 -5.10 -21.52 28.74
C VAL A 67 -5.42 -22.20 30.08
N LEU A 68 -6.54 -22.92 30.15
CA LEU A 68 -6.98 -23.64 31.36
C LEU A 68 -6.12 -24.89 31.65
N HIS A 69 -5.46 -25.46 30.64
CA HIS A 69 -4.64 -26.68 30.75
C HIS A 69 -3.13 -26.42 30.62
N ALA A 70 -2.71 -25.15 30.52
CA ALA A 70 -1.30 -24.77 30.41
C ALA A 70 -0.53 -24.97 31.73
N GLY A 71 -1.23 -25.14 32.87
CA GLY A 71 -0.65 -25.45 34.18
C GLY A 71 -0.39 -26.94 34.44
N ASP A 72 -0.99 -27.85 33.67
CA ASP A 72 -1.00 -29.29 33.99
C ASP A 72 0.04 -30.10 33.22
N LYS A 73 0.83 -29.48 32.33
CA LYS A 73 1.88 -30.17 31.55
C LYS A 73 3.26 -29.64 31.90
N LYS A 74 3.66 -29.85 33.16
CA LYS A 74 5.06 -30.00 33.56
C LYS A 74 5.22 -31.40 34.14
N GLN A 75 5.54 -32.37 33.29
CA GLN A 75 6.17 -33.61 33.72
C GLN A 75 7.44 -33.77 32.87
N GLU A 76 8.55 -33.77 33.61
CA GLU A 76 9.97 -34.08 33.29
C GLU A 76 10.50 -33.85 31.88
#